data_AF-A0A6L8HCX6-F1
#
_entry.id   AF-A0A6L8HCX6-F1
#
_cell.length_a   1.000
_cell.length_b   1.000
_cell.length_c   1.000
_cell.angle_alpha   90.00
_cell.angle_beta   90.00
_cell.angle_gamma   90.00
#
_symmetry.space_group_name_H-M   'P 1'
#
loop_
_entity.id
_entity.type
_entity.pdbx_description
1 polymer ?
#
loop_
_entity_poly.entity_id
_entity_poly.type
_entity_poly.pdbx_seq_one_letter_code
_entity_poly.pdbx_strand_id
1 'polypeptide(L)'
;MSSPSNHAVGTVRYEPDEKPPWPLAAGLALQYTILALGGVVLTVAIVLRSAERSAEYLAWGAFGALLVCGIATIVQVRRFGRLGSGYVLIMGTSGAFIAVSVAALQQGGPALLASLVIVSSVFQFLLAGRLSLLRRVLTPTVAGTVIMLIAVNVMPFLFDFMDNVPEGSGAAAGPVTVLATLGVTLAVMLRFTGPVRLWGPLIGIVAGCIAASFFGLIDMGPVGAAAWVGVPTAGAPGLGFDFGPAFWAILPAYTFVTLVGGGGGRGGPRGG
;
A
#
# COMPACT_ATOMS: atom_id res chain seq x y z
N MET A 1 -40.83 -29.92 -22.21
CA MET A 1 -39.50 -29.41 -22.64
C MET A 1 -39.37 -27.97 -22.17
N SER A 2 -38.64 -27.75 -21.08
CA SER A 2 -38.07 -26.45 -20.69
C SER A 2 -36.97 -26.73 -19.67
N SER A 3 -35.72 -26.59 -20.11
CA SER A 3 -34.50 -26.80 -19.31
C SER A 3 -34.47 -25.88 -18.09
N PRO A 4 -33.97 -26.35 -16.93
CA PRO A 4 -33.47 -25.45 -15.90
C PRO A 4 -32.13 -24.87 -16.36
N SER A 5 -32.03 -23.54 -16.42
CA SER A 5 -30.81 -22.80 -16.72
C SER A 5 -29.82 -22.95 -15.56
N ASN A 6 -28.76 -23.70 -15.84
CA ASN A 6 -27.57 -23.83 -15.00
C ASN A 6 -26.81 -22.49 -14.99
N HIS A 7 -27.15 -21.60 -14.06
CA HIS A 7 -26.25 -20.52 -13.66
C HIS A 7 -25.33 -21.07 -12.57
N ALA A 8 -24.15 -21.52 -12.96
CA ALA A 8 -23.04 -21.79 -12.05
C ALA A 8 -22.62 -20.46 -11.38
N VAL A 9 -23.37 -20.06 -10.36
CA VAL A 9 -22.94 -19.06 -9.38
C VAL A 9 -21.69 -19.65 -8.73
N GLY A 10 -20.53 -19.01 -8.92
CA GLY A 10 -19.30 -19.42 -8.26
C GLY A 10 -19.60 -19.58 -6.77
N THR A 11 -19.47 -20.80 -6.27
CA THR A 11 -19.88 -21.16 -4.91
C THR A 11 -19.04 -20.35 -3.91
N VAL A 12 -19.65 -19.29 -3.38
CA VAL A 12 -19.09 -18.49 -2.30
C VAL A 12 -18.90 -19.45 -1.12
N ARG A 13 -17.65 -19.69 -0.74
CA ARG A 13 -17.30 -20.70 0.28
C ARG A 13 -17.66 -20.25 1.70
N TYR A 14 -17.72 -18.94 1.94
CA TYR A 14 -18.16 -18.31 3.18
C TYR A 14 -18.80 -16.96 2.87
N GLU A 15 -19.97 -16.69 3.43
CA GLU A 15 -20.61 -15.37 3.33
C GLU A 15 -19.90 -14.35 4.25
N PRO A 16 -20.03 -13.03 3.98
CA PRO A 16 -19.37 -11.99 4.79
C PRO A 16 -19.71 -12.02 6.29
N ASP A 17 -20.88 -12.54 6.64
CA ASP A 17 -21.39 -12.64 8.02
C ASP A 17 -21.12 -14.02 8.65
N GLU A 18 -20.60 -14.97 7.88
CA GLU A 18 -20.31 -16.33 8.35
C GLU A 18 -18.95 -16.38 9.06
N LYS A 19 -18.88 -17.10 10.18
CA LYS A 19 -17.65 -17.26 10.96
C LYS A 19 -16.92 -18.52 10.50
N PRO A 20 -15.88 -18.43 9.66
CA PRO A 20 -15.11 -19.60 9.27
C PRO A 20 -14.45 -20.25 10.51
N PRO A 21 -14.10 -21.54 10.44
CA PRO A 21 -13.37 -22.20 11.51
C PRO A 21 -12.08 -21.44 11.82
N TRP A 22 -11.79 -21.27 13.12
CA TRP A 22 -10.70 -20.42 13.60
C TRP A 22 -9.34 -20.65 12.92
N PRO A 23 -8.91 -21.88 12.61
CA PRO A 23 -7.65 -22.12 11.89
C PRO A 23 -7.64 -21.55 10.47
N LEU A 24 -8.78 -21.63 9.76
CA LEU A 24 -8.91 -21.08 8.42
C LEU A 24 -8.91 -19.56 8.46
N ALA A 25 -9.62 -18.96 9.42
CA ALA A 25 -9.64 -17.52 9.64
C ALA A 25 -8.23 -16.98 9.94
N ALA A 26 -7.50 -17.66 10.82
CA ALA A 26 -6.13 -17.30 11.19
C ALA A 26 -5.17 -17.43 9.99
N GLY A 27 -5.28 -18.53 9.21
CA GLY A 27 -4.46 -18.73 8.01
C GLY A 27 -4.70 -17.68 6.93
N LEU A 28 -5.97 -17.32 6.68
CA LEU A 28 -6.33 -16.26 5.74
C LEU A 28 -5.83 -14.90 6.23
N ALA A 29 -6.04 -14.57 7.51
CA ALA A 29 -5.56 -13.31 8.09
C ALA A 29 -4.04 -13.17 7.98
N LEU A 30 -3.30 -14.26 8.25
CA LEU A 30 -1.85 -14.30 8.09
C LEU A 30 -1.45 -14.06 6.63
N GLN A 31 -2.07 -14.79 5.69
CA GLN A 31 -1.79 -14.65 4.27
C GLN A 31 -2.02 -13.21 3.78
N TYR A 32 -3.17 -12.64 4.10
CA TYR A 32 -3.51 -11.28 3.68
C TYR A 32 -2.58 -10.23 4.30
N THR A 33 -2.20 -10.41 5.57
CA THR A 33 -1.24 -9.53 6.22
C THR A 33 0.08 -9.56 5.48
N ILE A 34 0.67 -10.75 5.26
CA ILE A 34 1.94 -10.92 4.55
C ILE A 34 1.90 -10.28 3.15
N LEU A 35 0.80 -10.46 2.42
CA LEU A 35 0.64 -9.86 1.09
C LEU A 35 0.52 -8.33 1.12
N ALA A 36 -0.12 -7.77 2.14
CA ALA A 36 -0.27 -6.33 2.30
C ALA A 36 1.01 -5.64 2.82
N LEU A 37 1.80 -6.32 3.66
CA LEU A 37 3.04 -5.78 4.25
C LEU A 37 3.98 -5.22 3.19
N GLY A 38 4.22 -5.98 2.11
CA GLY A 38 5.13 -5.57 1.04
C GLY A 38 4.72 -4.25 0.39
N GLY A 39 3.43 -4.07 0.09
CA GLY A 39 2.92 -2.84 -0.53
C GLY A 39 3.01 -1.63 0.40
N VAL A 40 2.72 -1.83 1.70
CA VAL A 40 2.81 -0.76 2.70
C VAL A 40 4.26 -0.31 2.89
N VAL A 41 5.17 -1.27 3.13
CA VAL A 41 6.59 -0.99 3.32
C VAL A 41 7.20 -0.36 2.07
N LEU A 42 6.86 -0.84 0.86
CA LEU A 42 7.34 -0.27 -0.40
C LEU A 42 6.91 1.20 -0.55
N THR A 43 5.63 1.51 -0.29
CA THR A 43 5.12 2.89 -0.39
C THR A 43 5.88 3.83 0.54
N VAL A 44 6.08 3.41 1.80
CA VAL A 44 6.84 4.18 2.79
C VAL A 44 8.31 4.32 2.39
N ALA A 45 8.93 3.24 1.89
CA ALA A 45 10.31 3.26 1.45
C ALA A 45 10.55 4.23 0.30
N ILE A 46 9.67 4.24 -0.70
CA ILE A 46 9.77 5.19 -1.83
C ILE A 46 9.69 6.64 -1.30
N VAL A 47 8.69 6.94 -0.48
CA VAL A 47 8.46 8.29 0.02
C VAL A 47 9.62 8.77 0.89
N LEU A 48 10.14 7.93 1.80
CA LEU A 48 11.20 8.34 2.72
C LEU A 48 12.60 8.34 2.10
N ARG A 49 12.90 7.43 1.18
CA ARG A 49 14.18 7.43 0.44
C ARG A 49 14.32 8.62 -0.49
N SER A 50 13.21 9.11 -1.06
CA SER A 50 13.20 10.31 -1.92
C SER A 50 13.68 11.60 -1.23
N ALA A 51 13.73 11.60 0.11
CA ALA A 51 14.19 12.71 0.94
C ALA A 51 15.47 12.36 1.71
N GLU A 52 16.23 11.37 1.23
CA GLU A 52 17.51 10.91 1.78
C GLU A 52 17.49 10.67 3.29
N ARG A 53 16.36 10.12 3.79
CA ARG A 53 16.19 9.86 5.22
C ARG A 53 16.96 8.61 5.65
N SER A 54 17.43 8.64 6.90
CA SER A 54 18.19 7.54 7.49
C SER A 54 17.38 6.24 7.52
N ALA A 55 18.08 5.11 7.50
CA ALA A 55 17.46 3.79 7.63
C ALA A 55 16.63 3.65 8.93
N GLU A 56 17.04 4.31 10.00
CA GLU A 56 16.30 4.36 11.27
C GLU A 56 14.95 5.07 11.12
N TYR A 57 14.91 6.19 10.39
CA TYR A 57 13.67 6.92 10.11
C TYR A 57 12.73 6.13 9.20
N LEU A 58 13.31 5.38 8.25
CA LEU A 58 12.55 4.44 7.42
C LEU A 58 11.90 3.33 8.25
N ALA A 59 12.66 2.72 9.16
CA ALA A 59 12.15 1.68 10.07
C ALA A 59 11.01 2.22 10.96
N TRP A 60 11.17 3.43 11.49
CA TRP A 60 10.13 4.11 12.26
C TRP A 60 8.87 4.39 11.42
N GLY A 61 9.03 4.93 10.21
CA GLY A 61 7.91 5.21 9.32
C GLY A 61 7.16 3.95 8.89
N ALA A 62 7.90 2.88 8.58
CA ALA A 62 7.31 1.59 8.19
C ALA A 62 6.53 0.97 9.35
N PHE A 63 7.12 0.97 10.56
CA PHE A 63 6.44 0.50 11.77
C PHE A 63 5.16 1.30 12.06
N GLY A 64 5.24 2.63 12.03
CA GLY A 64 4.09 3.51 12.24
C GLY A 64 2.99 3.29 11.21
N ALA A 65 3.34 3.17 9.92
CA ALA A 65 2.37 2.90 8.86
C ALA A 65 1.67 1.55 9.06
N LEU A 66 2.42 0.49 9.37
CA LEU A 66 1.86 -0.84 9.63
C LEU A 66 0.93 -0.86 10.84
N LEU A 67 1.32 -0.19 11.92
CA LEU A 67 0.51 -0.05 13.13
C LEU A 67 -0.81 0.68 12.82
N VAL A 68 -0.74 1.80 12.10
CA VAL A 68 -1.92 2.56 11.69
C VAL A 68 -2.81 1.75 10.73
N CYS A 69 -2.25 1.02 9.77
CA CYS A 69 -3.01 0.13 8.89
C CYS A 69 -3.74 -0.99 9.68
N GLY A 70 -3.08 -1.56 10.69
CA GLY A 70 -3.68 -2.55 11.58
C GLY A 70 -4.85 -1.97 12.38
N ILE A 71 -4.64 -0.82 13.02
CA ILE A 71 -5.69 -0.10 13.77
C ILE A 71 -6.85 0.28 12.85
N ALA A 72 -6.57 0.84 11.68
CA ALA A 72 -7.58 1.22 10.71
C ALA A 72 -8.39 0.00 10.23
N THR A 73 -7.74 -1.14 10.01
CA THR A 73 -8.43 -2.40 9.65
C THR A 73 -9.36 -2.84 10.79
N ILE A 74 -8.92 -2.80 12.04
CA ILE A 74 -9.77 -3.11 13.21
C ILE A 74 -10.98 -2.18 13.29
N VAL A 75 -10.78 -0.88 13.07
CA VAL A 75 -11.86 0.12 13.03
C VAL A 75 -12.82 -0.11 11.86
N GLN A 76 -12.37 -0.65 10.73
CA GLN A 76 -13.27 -0.99 9.63
C GLN A 76 -14.14 -2.21 9.94
N VAL A 77 -13.56 -3.21 10.59
CA VAL A 77 -14.28 -4.44 10.99
C VAL A 77 -15.27 -4.16 12.11
N ARG A 78 -14.90 -3.37 13.11
CA ARG A 78 -15.79 -3.04 14.23
C ARG A 78 -16.58 -1.78 13.94
N ARG A 79 -17.91 -1.90 13.85
CA ARG A 79 -18.79 -0.72 13.80
C ARG A 79 -18.77 0.01 15.14
N PHE A 80 -18.08 1.14 15.18
CA PHE A 80 -18.15 2.10 16.28
C PHE A 80 -19.13 3.21 15.91
N GLY A 81 -20.42 2.99 16.19
CA GLY A 81 -21.48 3.92 15.80
C GLY A 81 -21.60 4.05 14.28
N ARG A 82 -21.30 5.25 13.75
CA ARG A 82 -21.32 5.54 12.30
C ARG A 82 -19.96 5.26 11.61
N LEU A 83 -18.94 4.88 12.37
CA LEU A 83 -17.60 4.56 11.87
C LEU A 83 -17.44 3.04 11.68
N GLY A 84 -16.74 2.66 10.62
CA GLY A 84 -16.52 1.26 10.25
C GLY A 84 -17.61 0.69 9.34
N SER A 85 -17.22 -0.20 8.44
CA SER A 85 -18.15 -0.82 7.49
C SER A 85 -18.89 -2.03 8.11
N GLY A 86 -18.28 -2.66 9.12
CA GLY A 86 -18.72 -3.96 9.64
C GLY A 86 -18.22 -5.14 8.81
N TYR A 87 -17.38 -4.90 7.80
CA TYR A 87 -16.80 -5.92 6.92
C TYR A 87 -15.28 -5.93 7.04
N VAL A 88 -14.68 -7.08 6.67
CA VAL A 88 -13.23 -7.24 6.57
C VAL A 88 -12.70 -6.44 5.39
N LEU A 89 -12.40 -5.17 5.65
CA LEU A 89 -11.74 -4.26 4.72
C LEU A 89 -10.31 -4.04 5.21
N ILE A 90 -9.37 -4.71 4.56
CA ILE A 90 -7.95 -4.55 4.85
C ILE A 90 -7.55 -3.13 4.42
N MET A 91 -7.07 -2.35 5.38
CA MET A 91 -6.55 -1.02 5.14
C MET A 91 -5.06 -1.12 4.82
N GLY A 92 -4.63 -0.36 3.82
CA GLY A 92 -3.24 -0.25 3.41
C GLY A 92 -2.93 1.16 2.96
N THR A 93 -1.69 1.38 2.55
CA THR A 93 -1.28 2.65 1.93
C THR A 93 -1.67 2.65 0.46
N SER A 94 -2.02 3.83 -0.07
CA SER A 94 -2.31 4.00 -1.49
C SER A 94 -1.10 4.58 -2.20
N GLY A 95 -0.67 3.93 -3.29
CA GLY A 95 0.38 4.45 -4.18
C GLY A 95 0.04 5.82 -4.78
N ALA A 96 -1.24 6.23 -4.76
CA ALA A 96 -1.68 7.56 -5.18
C ALA A 96 -1.01 8.69 -4.39
N PHE A 97 -0.64 8.43 -3.14
CA PHE A 97 0.00 9.42 -2.29
C PHE A 97 1.51 9.55 -2.52
N ILE A 98 2.14 8.65 -3.29
CA ILE A 98 3.60 8.64 -3.44
C ILE A 98 4.10 9.98 -3.98
N ALA A 99 3.62 10.39 -5.17
CA ALA A 99 4.11 11.60 -5.83
C ALA A 99 3.87 12.87 -4.98
N VAL A 100 2.68 13.02 -4.41
CA VAL A 100 2.34 14.19 -3.57
C VAL A 100 3.08 14.19 -2.23
N SER A 101 3.36 13.02 -1.66
CA SER A 101 4.11 12.91 -0.40
C SER A 101 5.60 13.22 -0.61
N VAL A 102 6.18 12.73 -1.71
CA VAL A 102 7.54 13.04 -2.14
C VAL A 102 7.69 14.55 -2.34
N ALA A 103 6.75 15.17 -3.08
CA ALA A 103 6.75 16.62 -3.31
C ALA A 103 6.64 17.44 -2.00
N ALA A 104 5.81 17.00 -1.06
CA ALA A 104 5.69 17.65 0.26
C ALA A 104 6.97 17.54 1.08
N LEU A 105 7.59 16.37 1.09
CA LEU A 105 8.86 16.12 1.79
C LEU A 105 10.00 16.96 1.23
N GLN A 106 10.11 17.06 -0.10
CA GLN A 106 11.17 17.85 -0.74
C GLN A 106 10.99 19.36 -0.52
N GLN A 107 9.75 19.86 -0.46
CA GLN A 107 9.49 21.30 -0.34
C GLN A 107 9.44 21.82 1.11
N GLY A 108 8.97 21.01 2.06
CA GLY A 108 8.81 21.46 3.45
C GLY A 108 9.07 20.40 4.51
N GLY A 109 9.65 19.27 4.11
CA GLY A 109 10.09 18.23 5.02
C GLY A 109 8.96 17.41 5.66
N PRO A 110 9.31 16.54 6.62
CA PRO A 110 8.38 15.63 7.28
C PRO A 110 7.26 16.33 8.05
N ALA A 111 7.54 17.52 8.59
CA ALA A 111 6.60 18.32 9.36
C ALA A 111 5.44 18.84 8.47
N LEU A 112 5.76 19.27 7.24
CA LEU A 112 4.76 19.68 6.24
C LEU A 112 3.93 18.49 5.76
N LEU A 113 4.58 17.35 5.51
CA LEU A 113 3.86 16.13 5.14
C LEU A 113 2.84 15.73 6.21
N ALA A 114 3.24 15.76 7.49
CA ALA A 114 2.36 15.42 8.60
C ALA A 114 1.14 16.35 8.69
N SER A 115 1.33 17.67 8.53
CA SER A 115 0.22 18.63 8.56
C SER A 115 -0.71 18.48 7.34
N LEU A 116 -0.17 18.27 6.14
CA LEU A 116 -0.96 17.98 4.93
C LEU A 116 -1.80 16.71 5.09
N VAL A 117 -1.21 15.62 5.59
CA VAL A 117 -1.94 14.37 5.86
C VAL A 117 -3.10 14.61 6.81
N ILE A 118 -2.88 15.33 7.92
CA ILE A 118 -3.91 15.59 8.92
C ILE A 118 -5.04 16.43 8.31
N VAL A 119 -4.71 17.55 7.66
CA VAL A 119 -5.70 18.46 7.09
C VAL A 119 -6.50 17.81 5.96
N SER A 120 -5.84 17.10 5.05
CA SER A 120 -6.53 16.37 3.98
C SER A 120 -7.38 15.22 4.53
N SER A 121 -6.95 14.55 5.61
CA SER A 121 -7.77 13.50 6.25
C SER A 121 -9.04 14.07 6.88
N VAL A 122 -8.96 15.24 7.52
CA VAL A 122 -10.13 15.94 8.05
C VAL A 122 -11.06 16.36 6.91
N PHE A 123 -10.51 16.92 5.83
CA PHE A 123 -11.31 17.30 4.67
C PHE A 123 -12.03 16.11 4.05
N GLN A 124 -11.33 14.97 3.90
CA GLN A 124 -11.89 13.72 3.42
C GLN A 124 -13.02 13.23 4.33
N PHE A 125 -12.84 13.31 5.65
CA PHE A 125 -13.86 12.91 6.60
C PHE A 125 -15.14 13.75 6.46
N LEU A 126 -14.99 15.06 6.27
CA LEU A 126 -16.11 15.97 6.01
C LEU A 126 -16.80 15.66 4.67
N LEU A 127 -16.04 15.40 3.61
CA LEU A 127 -16.58 15.06 2.29
C LEU A 127 -17.17 13.65 2.21
N ALA A 128 -16.73 12.72 3.06
CA ALA A 128 -17.27 11.36 3.12
C ALA A 128 -18.78 11.35 3.42
N GLY A 129 -19.29 12.36 4.15
CA GLY A 129 -20.72 12.54 4.38
C GLY A 129 -21.52 12.94 3.12
N ARG A 130 -20.86 13.43 2.06
CA ARG A 130 -21.46 13.91 0.80
C ARG A 130 -21.09 13.00 -0.38
N LEU A 131 -21.22 11.69 -0.20
CA LEU A 131 -20.81 10.67 -1.18
C LEU A 131 -21.45 10.85 -2.58
N SER A 132 -22.63 11.47 -2.66
CA SER A 132 -23.30 11.77 -3.94
C SER A 132 -22.53 12.76 -4.82
N LEU A 133 -21.81 13.73 -4.22
CA LEU A 133 -20.96 14.66 -4.96
C LEU A 133 -19.70 13.97 -5.51
N LEU A 134 -19.06 13.12 -4.71
CA LEU A 134 -17.84 12.40 -5.12
C LEU A 134 -18.11 11.49 -6.32
N ARG A 135 -19.25 10.79 -6.33
CA ARG A 135 -19.63 9.89 -7.44
C ARG A 135 -19.85 10.60 -8.77
N ARG A 136 -20.18 11.90 -8.76
CA ARG A 136 -20.38 12.69 -9.98
C ARG A 136 -19.05 13.12 -10.61
N VAL A 137 -18.00 13.29 -9.79
CA VAL A 137 -16.67 13.72 -10.22
C VAL A 137 -15.78 12.53 -10.56
N LEU A 138 -15.85 11.45 -9.78
CA LEU A 138 -15.07 10.23 -9.96
C LEU A 138 -15.76 9.26 -10.92
N THR A 139 -15.89 9.67 -12.18
CA THR A 139 -16.39 8.78 -13.24
C THR A 139 -15.40 7.64 -13.48
N PRO A 140 -15.84 6.49 -14.04
CA PRO A 140 -14.95 5.36 -14.34
C PRO A 140 -13.72 5.76 -15.18
N THR A 141 -13.90 6.71 -16.10
CA THR A 141 -12.82 7.26 -16.93
C THR A 141 -11.79 8.04 -16.11
N VAL A 142 -12.24 8.87 -15.16
CA VAL A 142 -11.32 9.62 -14.27
C VAL A 142 -10.59 8.67 -13.32
N ALA A 143 -11.30 7.69 -12.75
CA ALA A 143 -10.66 6.71 -11.88
C ALA A 143 -9.59 5.89 -12.63
N GLY A 144 -9.91 5.42 -13.84
CA GLY A 144 -8.97 4.66 -14.67
C GLY A 144 -7.73 5.45 -15.06
N THR A 145 -7.90 6.71 -15.50
CA THR A 145 -6.78 7.59 -15.85
C THR A 145 -5.90 7.90 -14.65
N VAL A 146 -6.47 8.15 -13.47
CA VAL A 146 -5.68 8.34 -12.25
C VAL A 146 -4.91 7.08 -11.88
N ILE A 147 -5.51 5.89 -11.93
CA ILE A 147 -4.81 4.63 -11.65
C ILE A 147 -3.62 4.43 -12.60
N MET A 148 -3.77 4.74 -13.89
CA MET A 148 -2.66 4.71 -14.85
C MET A 148 -1.56 5.72 -14.50
N LEU A 149 -1.93 6.96 -14.14
CA LEU A 149 -0.98 7.97 -13.72
C LEU A 149 -0.23 7.57 -12.44
N ILE A 150 -0.87 6.85 -11.52
CA ILE A 150 -0.19 6.31 -10.33
C ILE A 150 0.92 5.36 -10.76
N ALA A 151 0.63 4.40 -11.65
CA ALA A 151 1.64 3.46 -12.13
C ALA A 151 2.81 4.17 -12.83
N VAL A 152 2.51 5.15 -13.69
CA VAL A 152 3.53 5.95 -14.40
C VAL A 152 4.39 6.75 -13.42
N ASN A 153 3.80 7.36 -12.39
CA ASN A 153 4.55 8.12 -11.39
C ASN A 153 5.40 7.25 -10.46
N VAL A 154 5.04 5.98 -10.26
CA VAL A 154 5.86 5.05 -9.48
C VAL A 154 7.05 4.52 -10.29
N MET A 155 6.92 4.46 -11.61
CA MET A 155 7.92 3.85 -12.50
C MET A 155 9.35 4.40 -12.35
N PRO A 156 9.59 5.72 -12.22
CA PRO A 156 10.94 6.24 -11.98
C PRO A 156 11.61 5.66 -10.73
N PHE A 157 10.85 5.46 -9.65
CA PHE A 157 11.39 4.88 -8.41
C PHE A 157 11.76 3.41 -8.55
N LEU A 158 11.10 2.68 -9.46
CA LEU A 158 11.46 1.29 -9.75
C LEU A 158 12.81 1.20 -10.48
N PHE A 159 13.06 2.11 -11.42
CA PHE A 159 14.36 2.21 -12.09
C PHE A 159 15.44 2.67 -11.11
N ASP A 160 15.13 3.65 -10.26
CA ASP A 160 16.04 4.10 -9.20
C ASP A 160 16.45 2.94 -8.27
N PHE A 161 15.52 2.07 -7.86
CA PHE A 161 15.89 0.88 -7.07
C PHE A 161 16.72 -0.16 -7.83
N MET A 162 16.59 -0.20 -9.15
CA MET A 162 17.36 -1.11 -10.00
C MET A 162 18.78 -0.58 -10.25
N ASP A 163 18.97 0.74 -10.28
CA ASP A 163 20.26 1.39 -10.50
C ASP A 163 21.03 1.64 -9.20
N ASN A 164 20.33 1.86 -8.07
CA ASN A 164 20.94 2.06 -6.74
C ASN A 164 21.38 0.73 -6.11
N VAL A 165 22.44 0.16 -6.67
CA VAL A 165 23.08 -1.07 -6.24
C VAL A 165 24.41 -0.74 -5.55
N PRO A 166 24.81 -1.41 -4.45
CA PRO A 166 26.09 -1.14 -3.78
C PRO A 166 27.27 -1.17 -4.75
N GLU A 167 28.25 -0.30 -4.51
CA GLU A 167 29.48 -0.26 -5.31
C GLU A 167 30.19 -1.62 -5.27
N GLY A 168 30.54 -2.16 -6.44
CA GLY A 168 31.20 -3.47 -6.57
C GLY A 168 30.28 -4.66 -6.87
N SER A 169 28.95 -4.47 -6.89
CA SER A 169 27.98 -5.56 -7.17
C SER A 169 27.94 -6.04 -8.62
N GLY A 170 28.57 -5.29 -9.54
CA GLY A 170 28.51 -5.52 -10.98
C GLY A 170 27.23 -4.95 -11.62
N ALA A 171 27.35 -4.44 -12.86
CA ALA A 171 26.25 -3.75 -13.56
C ALA A 171 25.00 -4.62 -13.81
N ALA A 172 25.13 -5.94 -13.73
CA ALA A 172 24.02 -6.87 -13.94
C ALA A 172 23.19 -7.14 -12.66
N ALA A 173 23.67 -6.78 -11.47
CA ALA A 173 23.04 -7.16 -10.20
C ALA A 173 21.61 -6.61 -10.07
N GLY A 174 21.39 -5.32 -10.32
CA GLY A 174 20.06 -4.72 -10.30
C GLY A 174 19.10 -5.34 -11.33
N PRO A 175 19.46 -5.36 -12.63
CA PRO A 175 18.61 -5.97 -13.66
C PRO A 175 18.29 -7.45 -13.42
N VAL A 176 19.26 -8.26 -12.99
CA VAL A 176 19.04 -9.69 -12.74
C VAL A 176 18.08 -9.93 -11.58
N THR A 177 18.19 -9.16 -10.50
CA THR A 177 17.28 -9.30 -9.35
C THR A 177 15.85 -8.90 -9.69
N VAL A 178 15.67 -7.82 -10.45
CA VAL A 178 14.35 -7.38 -10.92
C VAL A 178 13.76 -8.39 -11.89
N LEU A 179 14.53 -8.89 -12.85
CA LEU A 179 14.08 -9.91 -13.80
C LEU A 179 13.73 -11.23 -13.10
N ALA A 180 14.51 -11.65 -12.10
CA ALA A 180 14.19 -12.83 -11.30
C ALA A 180 12.87 -12.63 -10.54
N THR A 181 12.69 -11.49 -9.89
CA THR A 181 11.47 -11.15 -9.13
C THR A 181 10.23 -11.13 -10.03
N LEU A 182 10.29 -10.36 -11.11
CA LEU A 182 9.17 -10.19 -12.05
C LEU A 182 8.91 -11.48 -12.83
N GLY A 183 9.96 -12.13 -13.32
CA GLY A 183 9.87 -13.37 -14.09
C GLY A 183 9.21 -14.48 -13.28
N VAL A 184 9.62 -14.68 -12.02
CA VAL A 184 8.99 -15.68 -11.14
C VAL A 184 7.57 -15.29 -10.77
N THR A 185 7.32 -14.01 -10.44
CA THR A 185 5.95 -13.53 -10.15
C THR A 185 5.02 -13.82 -11.33
N LEU A 186 5.41 -13.42 -12.55
CA LEU A 186 4.63 -13.63 -13.77
C LEU A 186 4.46 -15.12 -14.07
N ALA A 187 5.53 -15.92 -13.96
CA ALA A 187 5.46 -17.35 -14.17
C ALA A 187 4.44 -17.99 -13.22
N VAL A 188 4.46 -17.64 -11.93
CA VAL A 188 3.48 -18.15 -10.96
C VAL A 188 2.07 -17.69 -11.32
N MET A 189 1.90 -16.41 -11.64
CA MET A 189 0.60 -15.82 -11.91
C MET A 189 -0.06 -16.32 -13.21
N LEU A 190 0.74 -16.69 -14.21
CA LEU A 190 0.29 -17.20 -15.51
C LEU A 190 0.14 -18.73 -15.52
N ARG A 191 0.99 -19.46 -14.78
CA ARG A 191 1.03 -20.93 -14.84
C ARG A 191 0.11 -21.64 -13.85
N PHE A 192 -0.16 -21.02 -12.71
CA PHE A 192 -0.96 -21.62 -11.63
C PHE A 192 -2.33 -20.94 -11.50
N THR A 193 -3.34 -21.74 -11.16
CA THR A 193 -4.71 -21.29 -10.89
C THR A 193 -5.05 -21.46 -9.40
N GLY A 194 -6.08 -20.76 -8.93
CA GLY A 194 -6.55 -20.87 -7.55
C GLY A 194 -5.63 -20.19 -6.52
N PRO A 195 -5.53 -20.71 -5.28
CA PRO A 195 -4.89 -20.02 -4.16
C PRO A 195 -3.38 -19.81 -4.34
N VAL A 196 -2.70 -20.66 -5.10
CA VAL A 196 -1.25 -20.52 -5.38
C VAL A 196 -0.96 -19.20 -6.11
N ARG A 197 -1.89 -18.74 -6.96
CA ARG A 197 -1.76 -17.47 -7.68
C ARG A 197 -1.70 -16.26 -6.76
N LEU A 198 -2.36 -16.33 -5.59
CA LEU A 198 -2.31 -15.27 -4.57
C LEU A 198 -0.93 -15.13 -3.93
N TRP A 199 -0.15 -16.22 -3.89
CA TRP A 199 1.21 -16.22 -3.35
C TRP A 199 2.27 -15.78 -4.38
N GLY A 200 1.89 -15.59 -5.65
CA GLY A 200 2.80 -15.23 -6.74
C GLY A 200 3.73 -14.05 -6.41
N PRO A 201 3.21 -12.90 -5.97
CA PRO A 201 4.05 -11.76 -5.59
C PRO A 201 5.04 -12.08 -4.46
N LEU A 202 4.63 -12.86 -3.45
CA LEU A 202 5.51 -13.24 -2.35
C LEU A 202 6.63 -14.17 -2.83
N ILE A 203 6.29 -15.18 -3.63
CA ILE A 203 7.26 -16.12 -4.20
C ILE A 203 8.26 -15.37 -5.10
N GLY A 204 7.77 -14.40 -5.87
CA GLY A 204 8.62 -13.51 -6.65
C GLY A 204 9.61 -12.72 -5.81
N ILE A 205 9.15 -12.10 -4.73
CA ILE A 205 10.04 -11.38 -3.78
C ILE A 205 11.11 -12.31 -3.23
N VAL A 206 10.74 -13.52 -2.80
CA VAL A 206 11.71 -14.51 -2.29
C VAL A 206 12.75 -14.87 -3.35
N ALA A 207 12.32 -15.13 -4.59
CA ALA A 207 13.24 -15.41 -5.69
C ALA A 207 14.18 -14.23 -6.00
N GLY A 208 13.65 -13.00 -5.94
CA GLY A 208 14.42 -11.77 -6.05
C GLY A 208 15.48 -11.64 -4.97
N CYS A 209 15.12 -11.88 -3.71
CA CYS A 209 16.06 -11.86 -2.58
C CYS A 209 17.14 -12.93 -2.71
N ILE A 210 16.81 -14.12 -3.19
CA ILE A 210 17.80 -15.18 -3.47
C ILE A 210 18.74 -14.75 -4.58
N ALA A 211 18.24 -14.17 -5.66
CA ALA A 211 19.11 -13.62 -6.70
C ALA A 211 20.03 -12.52 -6.15
N ALA A 212 19.48 -11.64 -5.31
CA ALA A 212 20.18 -10.50 -4.72
C ALA A 212 21.30 -10.93 -3.76
N SER A 213 21.15 -12.05 -3.05
CA SER A 213 22.18 -12.54 -2.13
C SER A 213 23.44 -13.00 -2.86
N PHE A 214 23.33 -13.54 -4.09
CA PHE A 214 24.50 -13.91 -4.90
C PHE A 214 25.35 -12.70 -5.33
N PHE A 215 24.75 -11.51 -5.38
CA PHE A 215 25.43 -10.26 -5.73
C PHE A 215 25.85 -9.44 -4.49
N GLY A 216 25.65 -9.97 -3.28
CA GLY A 216 26.02 -9.27 -2.04
C GLY A 216 25.15 -8.04 -1.74
N LEU A 217 23.94 -7.96 -2.31
CA LEU A 217 23.06 -6.79 -2.17
C LEU A 217 22.33 -6.72 -0.82
N ILE A 218 22.30 -7.83 -0.09
CA ILE A 218 21.53 -7.94 1.15
C ILE A 218 22.50 -7.93 2.33
N ASP A 219 22.41 -6.87 3.12
CA ASP A 219 23.03 -6.82 4.45
C ASP A 219 22.04 -7.34 5.50
N MET A 220 22.37 -8.49 6.10
CA MET A 220 21.60 -9.11 7.18
C MET A 220 22.06 -8.66 8.57
N GLY A 221 23.10 -7.83 8.67
CA GLY A 221 23.64 -7.31 9.93
C GLY A 221 22.58 -6.63 10.82
N PRO A 222 21.76 -5.70 10.28
CA PRO A 222 20.70 -5.05 11.03
C PRO A 222 19.62 -6.01 11.55
N VAL A 223 19.35 -7.10 10.82
CA VAL A 223 18.37 -8.13 11.22
C VAL A 223 18.88 -8.92 12.41
N GLY A 224 20.18 -9.28 12.41
CA GLY A 224 20.80 -10.00 13.53
C GLY A 224 20.98 -9.14 14.79
N ALA A 225 21.16 -7.82 14.62
CA ALA A 225 21.30 -6.88 15.73
C ALA A 225 19.95 -6.39 16.31
N ALA A 226 18.84 -6.67 15.63
CA ALA A 226 17.52 -6.21 16.05
C ALA A 226 17.03 -6.97 17.30
N ALA A 227 16.45 -6.23 18.25
CA ALA A 227 15.78 -6.83 19.40
C ALA A 227 14.51 -7.58 18.98
N TRP A 228 14.20 -8.69 19.65
CA TRP A 228 12.96 -9.46 19.44
C TRP A 228 11.69 -8.62 19.66
N VAL A 229 11.76 -7.65 20.57
CA VAL A 229 10.72 -6.66 20.83
C VAL A 229 11.38 -5.31 20.93
N GLY A 230 10.95 -4.37 20.09
CA GLY A 230 11.47 -3.02 20.07
C GLY A 230 10.50 -2.08 19.38
N VAL A 231 10.45 -0.84 19.85
CA VAL A 231 9.80 0.27 19.16
C VAL A 231 10.92 1.10 18.52
N PRO A 232 10.81 1.49 17.24
CA PRO A 232 11.84 2.29 16.60
C PRO A 232 12.09 3.60 17.36
N THR A 233 13.35 3.92 17.60
CA THR A 233 13.81 5.04 18.46
C THR A 233 13.71 6.41 17.81
N ALA A 234 13.58 6.49 16.49
CA ALA A 234 13.42 7.77 15.80
C ALA A 234 12.16 8.52 16.29
N GLY A 235 12.31 9.82 16.57
CA GLY A 235 11.23 10.67 17.04
C GLY A 235 10.24 11.02 15.94
N ALA A 236 8.97 11.21 16.30
CA ALA A 236 7.96 11.73 15.39
C ALA A 236 8.45 13.07 14.80
N PRO A 237 8.33 13.28 13.48
CA PRO A 237 8.58 14.59 12.91
C PRO A 237 7.59 15.55 13.57
N GLY A 238 8.09 16.58 14.24
CA GLY A 238 7.23 17.58 14.87
C GLY A 238 6.16 18.09 13.90
N LEU A 239 5.01 18.52 14.42
CA LEU A 239 3.95 19.07 13.58
C LEU A 239 4.34 20.48 13.13
N GLY A 240 4.58 20.64 11.83
CA GLY A 240 4.80 21.93 11.21
C GLY A 240 3.46 22.54 10.84
N PHE A 241 2.91 23.38 11.72
CA PHE A 241 1.75 24.22 11.41
C PHE A 241 2.17 25.53 10.72
N ASP A 242 3.22 25.46 9.89
CA ASP A 242 3.61 26.56 9.04
C ASP A 242 2.72 26.53 7.80
N PHE A 243 1.59 27.24 7.86
CA PHE A 243 0.65 27.40 6.75
C PHE A 243 1.21 28.34 5.66
N GLY A 244 2.48 28.13 5.31
CA GLY A 244 3.22 28.92 4.34
C GLY A 244 2.84 28.59 2.89
N PRO A 245 3.51 29.24 1.91
CA PRO A 245 3.18 29.10 0.49
C PRO A 245 3.22 27.66 -0.02
N ALA A 246 4.20 26.86 0.43
CA ALA A 246 4.34 25.45 0.05
C ALA A 246 3.15 24.59 0.51
N PHE A 247 2.59 24.87 1.70
CA PHE A 247 1.40 24.18 2.20
C PHE A 247 0.20 24.43 1.30
N TRP A 248 -0.08 25.70 0.99
CA TRP A 248 -1.21 26.09 0.15
C TRP A 248 -1.07 25.63 -1.30
N ALA A 249 0.16 25.52 -1.81
CA ALA A 249 0.43 25.01 -3.16
C ALA A 249 0.13 23.51 -3.29
N ILE A 250 0.48 22.71 -2.28
CA ILE A 250 0.37 21.24 -2.34
C ILE A 250 -0.98 20.72 -1.86
N LEU A 251 -1.65 21.44 -0.95
CA LEU A 251 -2.93 21.06 -0.36
C LEU A 251 -4.01 20.65 -1.39
N PRO A 252 -4.24 21.36 -2.50
CA PRO A 252 -5.25 20.96 -3.49
C PRO A 252 -4.96 19.59 -4.11
N ALA A 253 -3.69 19.32 -4.46
CA ALA A 253 -3.26 18.04 -5.01
C ALA A 253 -3.43 16.92 -3.99
N TYR A 254 -3.00 17.15 -2.74
CA TYR A 254 -3.12 16.16 -1.67
C TYR A 254 -4.59 15.82 -1.35
N THR A 255 -5.44 16.84 -1.35
CA THR A 255 -6.88 16.70 -1.12
C THR A 255 -7.56 15.96 -2.27
N PHE A 256 -7.20 16.28 -3.53
CA PHE A 256 -7.69 15.57 -4.70
C PHE A 256 -7.30 14.10 -4.69
N VAL A 257 -6.03 13.79 -4.40
CA VAL A 257 -5.55 12.41 -4.26
C VAL A 257 -6.31 11.67 -3.17
N THR A 258 -6.58 12.32 -2.04
CA THR A 258 -7.37 11.74 -0.95
C THR A 258 -8.79 11.40 -1.39
N LEU A 259 -9.41 12.26 -2.20
CA LEU A 259 -10.74 12.02 -2.74
C LEU A 259 -10.77 10.84 -3.71
N VAL A 260 -9.80 10.77 -4.64
CA VAL A 260 -9.70 9.66 -5.59
C VAL A 260 -9.40 8.35 -4.86
N GLY A 261 -8.44 8.37 -3.92
CA GLY A 261 -8.07 7.22 -3.10
C GLY A 261 -9.23 6.66 -2.27
N GLY A 262 -10.13 7.53 -1.78
CA GLY A 262 -11.34 7.12 -1.07
C GLY A 262 -12.46 6.60 -1.98
N GLY A 263 -12.45 6.91 -3.28
CA GLY A 263 -13.50 6.55 -4.23
C GLY A 263 -13.33 5.17 -4.90
N GLY A 264 -12.09 4.68 -5.02
CA GLY A 264 -11.77 3.46 -5.77
C GLY A 264 -12.29 2.13 -5.18
N GLY A 265 -12.76 2.13 -3.93
CA GLY A 265 -13.12 0.90 -3.20
C GLY A 265 -14.59 0.45 -3.25
N ARG A 266 -15.48 1.11 -4.02
CA ARG A 266 -16.94 0.84 -3.96
C ARG A 266 -17.59 0.51 -5.30
N GLY A 267 -17.04 -0.50 -5.99
CA GLY A 267 -17.63 -1.12 -7.19
C GLY A 267 -18.39 -2.42 -6.93
N GLY A 268 -18.96 -2.63 -5.74
CA GLY A 268 -19.81 -3.80 -5.48
C GLY A 268 -21.27 -3.56 -5.92
N PRO A 269 -21.92 -4.49 -6.64
CA PRO A 269 -23.32 -4.35 -7.02
C PRO A 269 -24.18 -4.27 -5.75
N ARG A 270 -24.95 -3.18 -5.64
CA ARG A 270 -26.04 -3.11 -4.67
C ARG A 270 -27.19 -3.92 -5.25
N GLY A 271 -27.36 -5.14 -4.77
CA GLY A 271 -28.60 -5.89 -4.95
C GLY A 271 -29.75 -5.11 -4.32
N GLY A 272 -30.75 -4.79 -5.14
CA GLY A 272 -32.12 -4.54 -4.70
C GLY A 272 -32.93 -5.80 -4.96
#